data_AF-A0A7C5C7X3-F1
#
_entry.id   AF-A0A7C5C7X3-F1
#
_cell.length_a   1.000
_cell.length_b   1.000
_cell.length_c   1.000
_cell.angle_alpha   90.00
_cell.angle_beta   90.00
_cell.angle_gamma   90.00
#
_symmetry.space_group_name_H-M   'P 1'
#
loop_
_entity.id
_entity.type
_entity.pdbx_description
1 polymer ?
#
loop_
_entity_poly.entity_id
_entity_poly.type
_entity_poly.pdbx_seq_one_letter_code
_entity_poly.pdbx_strand_id
1 'polypeptide(L)'
;MKNKNFTPKFHMVLANSMTVLMFLFAFVGVQNLNAQTQDCPLSCNDMIQVSLDDECIAVVTPEMIIEGENDAVTCDYEIYTIVDEHNNVVGHADGNGNWVLDGDANPDYTYKTLMATVGFQNNHDNSCMGGLRLEDKIAPTLRCLDTVLVSCSEDLTDYLNTDTDYRYKYTGPQEIVNSVGPNYTDFPFAIGPGGNVDIPYDVDNQANQSEIMNFVQAALTLSTTANITVQIIPPSGGMVAVLTSPFRDDSYYGDQAKDDVINGTWHIVINNGNAYNVNVYAADLRIKSTGFLRIGNGVIVDDNCHLDEATIDVLADYTNPNDTTCGTYFQERVIKYQGTDWRGMKTPVCEHVIRWEHKGFDDMEWPHNWDGIDNPPLSCTGKFMQSTPGGDFTETANVWDTNGDGYPQPDEVDVPTIDGNPIWPDPLYCMINVTYTDEKFDICPGSYKVLRKWIAYDMCQPGGDDCCNGDANPRTHYQIIKVIDNTPITFETNHVGYVEVSANPFDCSACVTLPVPLIQNYGCSDGYTYEVGYCA
;
A
#
# COMPACT_ATOMS: atom_id res chain seq x y z
N MET A 1 9.21 51.04 -60.59
CA MET A 1 9.94 51.42 -61.82
C MET A 1 11.41 51.65 -61.48
N LYS A 2 12.27 50.78 -62.02
CA LYS A 2 13.69 50.95 -62.41
C LYS A 2 14.73 51.43 -61.37
N ASN A 3 15.54 50.46 -60.95
CA ASN A 3 16.88 50.57 -60.39
C ASN A 3 17.78 51.50 -61.25
N LYS A 4 18.54 52.36 -60.57
CA LYS A 4 19.57 53.21 -61.16
C LYS A 4 20.90 52.45 -61.17
N ASN A 5 21.38 52.12 -62.37
CA ASN A 5 22.76 51.70 -62.60
C ASN A 5 23.66 52.94 -62.67
N PHE A 6 24.72 52.97 -61.87
CA PHE A 6 25.84 53.91 -62.02
C PHE A 6 27.04 53.16 -62.60
N THR A 7 27.48 53.59 -63.79
CA THR A 7 28.76 53.21 -64.40
C THR A 7 29.50 54.50 -64.71
N PRO A 8 30.68 54.77 -64.15
CA PRO A 8 31.51 55.86 -64.63
C PRO A 8 32.33 55.39 -65.84
N LYS A 9 32.12 56.08 -66.95
CA LYS A 9 33.01 56.09 -68.12
C LYS A 9 34.33 56.74 -67.73
N PHE A 10 35.46 56.12 -68.06
CA PHE A 10 36.72 56.84 -68.20
C PHE A 10 37.39 56.54 -69.53
N HIS A 11 37.83 57.63 -70.14
CA HIS A 11 38.24 57.76 -71.52
C HIS A 11 39.56 57.05 -71.80
N MET A 12 39.54 56.40 -72.95
CA MET A 12 40.64 55.81 -73.69
C MET A 12 41.61 56.90 -74.17
N VAL A 13 42.90 56.76 -73.86
CA VAL A 13 43.99 57.44 -74.58
C VAL A 13 44.93 56.35 -75.09
N LEU A 14 44.85 56.08 -76.40
CA LEU A 14 45.84 55.29 -77.14
C LEU A 14 47.09 56.14 -77.38
N ALA A 15 48.25 55.61 -77.01
CA ALA A 15 49.50 55.96 -77.65
C ALA A 15 50.46 54.76 -77.59
N ASN A 16 50.62 54.11 -78.75
CA ASN A 16 51.84 53.52 -79.31
C ASN A 16 52.87 52.93 -78.33
N SER A 17 52.99 51.59 -78.29
CA SER A 17 54.27 50.93 -78.58
C SER A 17 54.08 49.42 -78.67
N MET A 18 54.08 48.94 -79.90
CA MET A 18 54.04 47.55 -80.31
C MET A 18 55.48 47.05 -80.37
N THR A 19 55.96 46.28 -79.38
CA THR A 19 57.06 45.27 -79.45
C THR A 19 57.60 44.87 -78.06
N VAL A 20 56.85 44.13 -77.22
CA VAL A 20 57.43 43.31 -76.11
C VAL A 20 56.52 42.11 -75.74
N LEU A 21 55.79 41.52 -76.70
CA LEU A 21 54.83 40.43 -76.44
C LEU A 21 55.25 39.10 -77.07
N MET A 22 56.52 38.73 -76.96
CA MET A 22 57.01 37.45 -77.51
C MET A 22 58.23 36.88 -76.77
N PHE A 23 58.32 37.08 -75.45
CA PHE A 23 59.38 36.47 -74.62
C PHE A 23 58.93 36.17 -73.17
N LEU A 24 57.63 35.91 -72.94
CA LEU A 24 57.09 35.57 -71.61
C LEU A 24 56.15 34.35 -71.63
N PHE A 25 56.43 33.37 -72.49
CA PHE A 25 55.64 32.13 -72.64
C PHE A 25 56.52 30.87 -72.73
N ALA A 26 57.55 30.78 -71.90
CA ALA A 26 58.40 29.59 -71.80
C ALA A 26 58.95 29.40 -70.38
N PHE A 27 58.06 29.31 -69.39
CA PHE A 27 58.34 28.67 -68.09
C PHE A 27 57.02 28.11 -67.53
N VAL A 28 56.41 27.18 -68.27
CA VAL A 28 55.38 26.29 -67.72
C VAL A 28 56.13 25.26 -66.87
N GLY A 29 56.41 25.64 -65.63
CA GLY A 29 56.68 24.68 -64.57
C GLY A 29 55.37 23.94 -64.29
N VAL A 30 55.43 22.62 -64.35
CA VAL A 30 54.35 21.71 -63.95
C VAL A 30 53.93 22.07 -62.52
N GLN A 31 52.84 22.82 -62.39
CA GLN A 31 52.12 22.97 -61.14
C GLN A 31 51.07 21.88 -61.16
N ASN A 32 51.19 20.95 -60.21
CA ASN A 32 50.25 19.87 -60.00
C ASN A 32 48.83 20.44 -59.88
N LEU A 33 47.96 20.10 -60.83
CA LEU A 33 46.52 20.13 -60.62
C LEU A 33 46.18 18.93 -59.74
N ASN A 34 46.37 19.08 -58.43
CA ASN A 34 45.75 18.25 -57.40
C ASN A 34 45.90 18.95 -56.05
N ALA A 35 44.99 19.87 -55.79
CA ALA A 35 44.53 20.21 -54.46
C ALA A 35 43.15 20.84 -54.64
N GLN A 36 42.10 20.03 -54.66
CA GLN A 36 40.90 20.49 -53.98
C GLN A 36 41.30 20.49 -52.51
N THR A 37 41.72 21.64 -51.99
CA THR A 37 41.76 21.82 -50.54
C THR A 37 40.30 21.76 -50.11
N GLN A 38 39.93 20.61 -49.57
CA GLN A 38 38.71 20.48 -48.80
C GLN A 38 38.92 21.36 -47.56
N ASP A 39 38.43 22.60 -47.62
CA ASP A 39 38.49 23.53 -46.51
C ASP A 39 37.48 23.05 -45.47
N CYS A 40 37.97 22.28 -44.50
CA CYS A 40 37.21 21.90 -43.32
C CYS A 40 37.45 22.97 -42.24
N PRO A 41 36.56 23.97 -42.10
CA PRO A 41 36.72 24.99 -41.09
C PRO A 41 36.67 24.35 -39.69
N LEU A 42 37.57 24.80 -38.80
CA LEU A 42 37.65 24.32 -37.42
C LEU A 42 37.57 25.53 -36.49
N SER A 43 36.37 26.11 -36.43
CA SER A 43 35.98 27.14 -35.47
C SER A 43 34.97 26.52 -34.51
N CYS A 44 35.09 26.76 -33.22
CA CYS A 44 34.24 26.17 -32.20
C CYS A 44 33.32 27.23 -31.60
N ASN A 45 32.10 26.83 -31.22
CA ASN A 45 31.16 27.66 -30.48
C ASN A 45 31.75 28.00 -29.10
N ASP A 46 31.59 29.25 -28.66
CA ASP A 46 32.04 29.70 -27.35
C ASP A 46 31.39 28.90 -26.20
N MET A 47 30.08 28.66 -26.30
CA MET A 47 29.30 27.93 -25.32
C MET A 47 28.03 27.34 -25.93
N ILE A 48 27.81 26.04 -25.76
CA ILE A 48 26.55 25.37 -26.08
C ILE A 48 25.83 24.89 -24.81
N GLN A 49 24.52 24.76 -24.87
CA GLN A 49 23.72 24.12 -23.83
C GLN A 49 23.21 22.78 -24.36
N VAL A 50 23.53 21.70 -23.65
CA VAL A 50 23.14 20.35 -24.01
C VAL A 50 22.18 19.85 -22.96
N SER A 51 21.00 19.40 -23.38
CA SER A 51 20.01 18.83 -22.47
C SER A 51 20.17 17.32 -22.39
N LEU A 52 19.99 16.81 -21.17
CA LEU A 52 19.90 15.38 -20.90
C LEU A 52 18.57 14.82 -21.41
N ASP A 53 18.59 13.59 -21.89
CA ASP A 53 17.40 12.83 -22.28
C ASP A 53 16.77 12.13 -21.06
N ASP A 54 15.77 11.28 -21.32
CA ASP A 54 15.03 10.51 -20.33
C ASP A 54 15.86 9.42 -19.63
N GLU A 55 17.02 9.06 -20.17
CA GLU A 55 17.97 8.15 -19.53
C GLU A 55 19.11 8.87 -18.79
N CYS A 56 18.99 10.18 -18.56
CA CYS A 56 20.07 11.03 -18.05
C CYS A 56 21.34 10.97 -18.92
N ILE A 57 21.17 10.80 -20.23
CA ILE A 57 22.28 10.74 -21.18
C ILE A 57 22.22 11.95 -22.11
N ALA A 58 23.39 12.41 -22.54
CA ALA A 58 23.51 13.37 -23.61
C ALA A 58 24.59 12.92 -24.59
N VAL A 59 24.21 12.75 -25.85
CA VAL A 59 25.15 12.49 -26.94
C VAL A 59 25.55 13.83 -27.56
N VAL A 60 26.80 14.23 -27.33
CA VAL A 60 27.41 15.41 -27.94
C VAL A 60 28.06 15.00 -29.25
N THR A 61 27.66 15.67 -30.33
CA THR A 61 28.24 15.44 -31.67
C THR A 61 29.27 16.52 -31.99
N PRO A 62 30.27 16.25 -32.84
CA PRO A 62 31.23 17.25 -33.29
C PRO A 62 30.57 18.51 -33.85
N GLU A 63 29.46 18.33 -34.57
CA GLU A 63 28.69 19.41 -35.21
C GLU A 63 28.02 20.34 -34.20
N MET A 64 27.72 19.86 -32.98
CA MET A 64 27.22 20.73 -31.92
C MET A 64 28.29 21.70 -31.42
N ILE A 65 29.56 21.28 -31.45
CA ILE A 65 30.69 22.08 -30.92
C ILE A 65 31.22 23.04 -31.98
N ILE A 66 31.19 22.67 -33.27
CA ILE A 66 31.74 23.46 -34.37
C ILE A 66 30.78 24.57 -34.82
N GLU A 67 31.32 25.73 -35.22
CA GLU A 67 30.57 26.84 -35.82
C GLU A 67 30.39 26.65 -37.33
N GLY A 68 29.16 26.85 -37.82
CA GLY A 68 28.83 26.95 -39.26
C GLY A 68 27.91 25.85 -39.78
N GLU A 69 27.18 26.14 -40.86
CA GLU A 69 26.42 25.13 -41.61
C GLU A 69 27.39 24.22 -42.37
N ASN A 70 27.36 22.92 -42.07
CA ASN A 70 28.12 21.90 -42.77
C ASN A 70 27.60 21.67 -44.19
N ASP A 71 27.80 22.63 -45.09
CA ASP A 71 27.57 22.45 -46.53
C ASP A 71 28.62 21.51 -47.16
N ALA A 72 29.66 21.11 -46.40
CA ALA A 72 30.74 20.23 -46.84
C ALA A 72 30.52 18.78 -46.37
N VAL A 73 29.97 17.96 -47.28
CA VAL A 73 29.59 16.54 -47.12
C VAL A 73 30.76 15.57 -46.81
N THR A 74 31.94 16.02 -46.36
CA THR A 74 33.16 15.16 -46.39
C THR A 74 34.16 15.31 -45.24
N CYS A 75 33.92 16.13 -44.22
CA CYS A 75 34.88 16.31 -43.12
C CYS A 75 34.55 15.37 -41.95
N ASP A 76 35.41 14.37 -41.71
CA ASP A 76 35.27 13.42 -40.60
C ASP A 76 35.83 14.04 -39.31
N TYR A 77 34.96 14.73 -38.56
CA TYR A 77 35.28 15.28 -37.25
C TYR A 77 35.03 14.26 -36.14
N GLU A 78 35.81 14.35 -35.06
CA GLU A 78 35.56 13.61 -33.83
C GLU A 78 35.87 14.45 -32.60
N ILE A 79 35.20 14.13 -31.50
CA ILE A 79 35.50 14.68 -30.18
C ILE A 79 36.66 13.90 -29.56
N TYR A 80 37.76 14.57 -29.24
CA TYR A 80 38.93 13.96 -28.62
C TYR A 80 38.74 13.76 -27.11
N THR A 81 38.24 14.79 -26.43
CA THR A 81 38.01 14.78 -24.99
C THR A 81 36.95 15.81 -24.61
N ILE A 82 36.22 15.52 -23.53
CA ILE A 82 35.48 16.51 -22.76
C ILE A 82 36.04 16.48 -21.34
N VAL A 83 36.40 17.64 -20.80
CA VAL A 83 37.00 17.75 -19.46
C VAL A 83 36.25 18.72 -18.55
N ASP A 84 36.33 18.46 -17.23
CA ASP A 84 35.86 19.35 -16.18
C ASP A 84 36.84 20.50 -15.85
N GLU A 85 36.51 21.31 -14.84
CA GLU A 85 37.34 22.43 -14.37
C GLU A 85 38.71 22.01 -13.80
N HIS A 86 38.90 20.72 -13.51
CA HIS A 86 40.13 20.13 -12.98
C HIS A 86 40.91 19.32 -14.04
N ASN A 87 40.52 19.41 -15.32
CA ASN A 87 41.05 18.62 -16.44
C ASN A 87 40.82 17.09 -16.32
N ASN A 88 39.83 16.65 -15.55
CA ASN A 88 39.42 15.24 -15.57
C ASN A 88 38.54 15.00 -16.80
N VAL A 89 38.78 13.90 -17.52
CA VAL A 89 37.92 13.48 -18.62
C VAL A 89 36.57 13.02 -18.06
N VAL A 90 35.48 13.54 -18.64
CA VAL A 90 34.09 13.20 -18.28
C VAL A 90 33.42 12.51 -19.45
N GLY A 91 32.54 11.54 -19.20
CA GLY A 91 31.90 10.74 -20.25
C GLY A 91 32.88 9.85 -21.04
N HIS A 92 32.43 9.36 -22.19
CA HIS A 92 33.21 8.48 -23.05
C HIS A 92 32.83 8.61 -24.52
N ALA A 93 33.74 8.24 -25.43
CA ALA A 93 33.45 8.19 -26.87
C ALA A 93 32.54 7.01 -27.21
N ASP A 94 31.59 7.20 -28.14
CA ASP A 94 30.67 6.15 -28.62
C ASP A 94 31.29 5.23 -29.71
N GLY A 95 32.48 5.57 -30.20
CA GLY A 95 33.18 4.86 -31.28
C GLY A 95 32.85 5.35 -32.70
N ASN A 96 31.94 6.32 -32.84
CA ASN A 96 31.55 6.96 -34.11
C ASN A 96 31.95 8.45 -34.17
N GLY A 97 32.81 8.90 -33.25
CA GLY A 97 33.27 10.29 -33.16
C GLY A 97 32.40 11.19 -32.26
N ASN A 98 31.33 10.67 -31.68
CA ASN A 98 30.51 11.38 -30.69
C ASN A 98 30.98 11.09 -29.27
N TRP A 99 30.49 11.90 -28.34
CA TRP A 99 30.79 11.78 -26.92
C TRP A 99 29.51 11.61 -26.10
N VAL A 100 29.47 10.59 -25.26
CA VAL A 100 28.35 10.27 -24.37
C VAL A 100 28.65 10.82 -22.99
N LEU A 101 27.83 11.74 -22.52
CA LEU A 101 27.81 12.24 -21.15
C LEU A 101 26.66 11.57 -20.41
N ASP A 102 26.93 11.09 -19.20
CA ASP A 102 25.96 10.45 -18.31
C ASP A 102 25.82 11.35 -17.07
N GLY A 103 24.66 11.96 -16.86
CA GLY A 103 24.46 12.90 -15.75
C GLY A 103 24.53 12.23 -14.37
N ASP A 104 24.21 10.94 -14.28
CA ASP A 104 24.18 10.17 -13.02
C ASP A 104 25.57 9.66 -12.62
N ALA A 105 26.39 9.26 -13.61
CA ALA A 105 27.73 8.73 -13.35
C ALA A 105 28.62 9.73 -12.58
N ASN A 106 28.34 11.03 -12.69
CA ASN A 106 29.05 12.06 -11.96
C ASN A 106 28.20 13.36 -11.90
N PRO A 107 27.42 13.54 -10.80
CA PRO A 107 26.52 14.68 -10.59
C PRO A 107 27.21 16.05 -10.66
N ASP A 108 28.52 16.06 -10.36
CA ASP A 108 29.26 17.29 -10.11
C ASP A 108 29.48 18.12 -11.37
N TYR A 109 29.35 17.57 -12.58
CA TYR A 109 29.51 18.35 -13.81
C TYR A 109 28.21 18.82 -14.45
N THR A 110 27.06 18.31 -14.02
CA THR A 110 25.78 18.79 -14.49
C THR A 110 25.64 20.27 -14.05
N TYR A 111 25.38 21.15 -15.02
CA TYR A 111 25.34 22.62 -14.90
C TYR A 111 26.69 23.31 -14.64
N LYS A 112 27.81 22.60 -14.70
CA LYS A 112 29.14 23.21 -14.83
C LYS A 112 29.48 23.43 -16.29
N THR A 113 30.45 24.31 -16.53
CA THR A 113 31.04 24.48 -17.86
C THR A 113 32.07 23.38 -18.07
N LEU A 114 31.80 22.50 -19.03
CA LEU A 114 32.73 21.51 -19.55
C LEU A 114 33.43 22.07 -20.80
N MET A 115 34.65 21.60 -21.05
CA MET A 115 35.40 21.99 -22.24
C MET A 115 35.57 20.78 -23.16
N ALA A 116 35.00 20.86 -24.36
CA ALA A 116 35.17 19.85 -25.38
C ALA A 116 36.26 20.24 -26.37
N THR A 117 37.12 19.28 -26.70
CA THR A 117 38.15 19.40 -27.74
C THR A 117 37.72 18.57 -28.95
N VAL A 118 37.56 19.22 -30.10
CA VAL A 118 37.13 18.59 -31.35
C VAL A 118 38.19 18.80 -32.43
N GLY A 119 38.36 17.80 -33.30
CA GLY A 119 39.28 17.88 -34.43
C GLY A 119 39.00 16.80 -35.47
N PHE A 120 39.95 16.56 -36.36
CA PHE A 120 39.82 15.58 -37.44
C PHE A 120 40.22 14.17 -37.00
N GLN A 121 39.42 13.15 -37.36
CA GLN A 121 39.63 11.75 -36.96
C GLN A 121 41.02 11.17 -37.28
N ASN A 122 41.71 11.73 -38.28
CA ASN A 122 43.04 11.27 -38.70
C ASN A 122 44.15 12.30 -38.45
N ASN A 123 43.87 13.40 -37.75
CA ASN A 123 44.83 14.46 -37.47
C ASN A 123 44.50 15.26 -36.18
N HIS A 124 45.17 14.88 -35.09
CA HIS A 124 45.07 15.56 -33.79
C HIS A 124 45.86 16.87 -33.69
N ASP A 125 46.62 17.28 -34.73
CA ASP A 125 47.42 18.50 -34.70
C ASP A 125 46.57 19.77 -34.88
N ASN A 126 45.35 19.62 -35.42
CA ASN A 126 44.38 20.70 -35.58
C ASN A 126 43.13 20.39 -34.75
N SER A 127 42.95 21.11 -33.65
CA SER A 127 41.77 21.04 -32.77
C SER A 127 41.24 22.44 -32.47
N CYS A 128 39.94 22.56 -32.22
CA CYS A 128 39.38 23.71 -31.51
C CYS A 128 38.73 23.27 -30.20
N MET A 129 38.53 24.23 -29.29
CA MET A 129 37.89 23.99 -28.01
C MET A 129 36.62 24.81 -27.92
N GLY A 130 35.52 24.16 -27.52
CA GLY A 130 34.24 24.82 -27.26
C GLY A 130 33.75 24.52 -25.85
N GLY A 131 33.12 25.50 -25.22
CA GLY A 131 32.46 25.29 -23.93
C GLY A 131 31.12 24.60 -24.12
N LEU A 132 30.72 23.75 -23.19
CA LEU A 132 29.36 23.22 -23.12
C LEU A 132 28.86 23.16 -21.68
N ARG A 133 27.56 23.34 -21.50
CA ARG A 133 26.88 23.18 -20.22
C ARG A 133 25.81 22.11 -20.37
N LEU A 134 25.95 21.06 -19.58
CA LEU A 134 24.97 19.98 -19.48
C LEU A 134 23.84 20.44 -18.55
N GLU A 135 22.58 20.32 -18.96
CA GLU A 135 21.43 20.77 -18.18
C GLU A 135 20.34 19.70 -18.18
N ASP A 136 19.90 19.33 -16.99
CA ASP A 136 18.62 18.67 -16.83
C ASP A 136 17.49 19.71 -16.96
N LYS A 137 16.50 19.39 -17.79
CA LYS A 137 15.35 20.25 -18.07
C LYS A 137 14.03 19.49 -18.02
N ILE A 138 14.09 18.20 -17.65
CA ILE A 138 12.91 17.36 -17.55
C ILE A 138 12.47 17.48 -16.10
N ALA A 139 11.28 18.05 -15.89
CA ALA A 139 10.73 18.08 -14.54
C ALA A 139 10.40 16.64 -14.11
N PRO A 140 10.53 16.32 -12.82
CA PRO A 140 10.18 15.01 -12.35
C PRO A 140 8.69 14.74 -12.59
N THR A 141 8.35 13.46 -12.63
CA THR A 141 6.97 12.99 -12.64
C THR A 141 6.61 12.45 -11.27
N LEU A 142 5.40 12.75 -10.80
CA LEU A 142 4.89 12.26 -9.53
C LEU A 142 3.63 11.45 -9.79
N ARG A 143 3.60 10.24 -9.25
CA ARG A 143 2.37 9.44 -9.24
C ARG A 143 1.42 9.93 -8.14
N CYS A 144 0.27 10.45 -8.55
CA CYS A 144 -0.78 10.83 -7.61
C CYS A 144 -1.53 9.59 -7.09
N LEU A 145 -1.91 9.63 -5.81
CA LEU A 145 -2.83 8.66 -5.21
C LEU A 145 -4.25 8.94 -5.68
N ASP A 146 -5.03 7.89 -5.89
CA ASP A 146 -6.46 8.04 -6.16
C ASP A 146 -7.21 8.32 -4.86
N THR A 147 -8.40 8.93 -5.02
CA THR A 147 -9.37 9.02 -3.93
C THR A 147 -9.73 7.63 -3.39
N VAL A 148 -9.76 7.49 -2.06
CA VAL A 148 -10.14 6.26 -1.36
C VAL A 148 -11.39 6.45 -0.53
N LEU A 149 -12.17 5.38 -0.42
CA LEU A 149 -13.28 5.25 0.51
C LEU A 149 -12.86 4.21 1.56
N VAL A 150 -12.60 4.67 2.77
CA VAL A 150 -12.22 3.82 3.91
C VAL A 150 -13.41 3.63 4.83
N SER A 151 -13.41 2.56 5.63
CA SER A 151 -14.42 2.42 6.67
C SER A 151 -14.36 3.62 7.62
N CYS A 152 -15.51 3.99 8.18
CA CYS A 152 -15.59 4.97 9.25
C CYS A 152 -14.73 4.63 10.48
N SER A 153 -14.38 3.34 10.64
CA SER A 153 -13.52 2.83 11.71
C SER A 153 -12.03 2.92 11.42
N GLU A 154 -11.63 3.32 10.22
CA GLU A 154 -10.24 3.32 9.78
C GLU A 154 -9.38 4.26 10.63
N ASP A 155 -8.31 3.72 11.22
CA ASP A 155 -7.33 4.50 11.99
C ASP A 155 -6.26 5.10 11.07
N LEU A 156 -6.33 6.42 10.90
CA LEU A 156 -5.36 7.18 10.11
C LEU A 156 -4.29 7.86 10.98
N THR A 157 -4.01 7.38 12.19
CA THR A 157 -3.04 8.04 13.08
C THR A 157 -1.63 8.05 12.46
N ASP A 158 -1.25 7.01 11.71
CA ASP A 158 0.09 6.87 11.12
C ASP A 158 0.14 6.70 9.58
N TYR A 159 -1.00 6.83 8.89
CA TYR A 159 -1.19 6.46 7.46
C TYR A 159 -0.18 7.07 6.45
N LEU A 160 0.49 8.18 6.79
CA LEU A 160 1.47 8.82 5.92
C LEU A 160 2.87 8.19 5.98
N ASN A 161 3.17 7.44 7.05
CA ASN A 161 4.51 6.96 7.37
C ASN A 161 4.56 5.46 7.72
N THR A 162 3.44 4.74 7.58
CA THR A 162 3.34 3.30 7.79
C THR A 162 4.00 2.53 6.66
N ASP A 163 4.57 1.38 6.99
CA ASP A 163 5.09 0.40 6.03
C ASP A 163 4.59 -0.98 6.44
N THR A 164 4.13 -1.77 5.47
CA THR A 164 3.88 -3.20 5.66
C THR A 164 4.93 -4.01 4.91
N ASP A 165 5.38 -5.13 5.48
CA ASP A 165 6.26 -6.10 4.80
C ASP A 165 5.91 -7.49 5.31
N TYR A 166 5.17 -8.24 4.50
CA TYR A 166 4.70 -9.56 4.88
C TYR A 166 5.11 -10.62 3.85
N ARG A 167 5.46 -11.80 4.36
CA ARG A 167 5.73 -13.00 3.57
C ARG A 167 4.63 -14.03 3.80
N TYR A 168 3.75 -14.16 2.83
CA TYR A 168 2.73 -15.19 2.76
C TYR A 168 3.38 -16.51 2.36
N LYS A 169 3.47 -17.39 3.36
CA LYS A 169 3.79 -18.79 3.12
C LYS A 169 2.52 -19.48 2.68
N TYR A 170 2.64 -20.41 1.75
CA TYR A 170 1.54 -21.30 1.45
C TYR A 170 1.24 -22.17 2.70
N THR A 171 0.03 -22.08 3.22
CA THR A 171 -0.39 -22.75 4.47
C THR A 171 -1.35 -23.92 4.24
N GLY A 172 -1.76 -24.19 2.99
CA GLY A 172 -2.91 -25.07 2.70
C GLY A 172 -4.22 -24.49 3.27
N PRO A 173 -5.42 -24.96 2.89
CA PRO A 173 -5.76 -26.21 2.19
C PRO A 173 -6.05 -26.06 0.68
N GLN A 174 -5.82 -24.87 0.11
CA GLN A 174 -6.11 -24.56 -1.29
C GLN A 174 -5.34 -25.49 -2.24
N GLU A 175 -5.97 -26.02 -3.28
CA GLU A 175 -5.27 -26.88 -4.24
C GLU A 175 -4.31 -26.07 -5.11
N ILE A 176 -3.06 -26.54 -5.22
CA ILE A 176 -2.11 -26.09 -6.24
C ILE A 176 -2.52 -26.75 -7.55
N VAL A 177 -3.03 -25.96 -8.49
CA VAL A 177 -3.61 -26.46 -9.74
C VAL A 177 -2.50 -26.79 -10.72
N ASN A 178 -2.46 -28.03 -11.22
CA ASN A 178 -1.47 -28.49 -12.18
C ASN A 178 -2.10 -28.74 -13.55
N SER A 179 -1.59 -28.10 -14.59
CA SER A 179 -2.11 -28.21 -15.96
C SER A 179 -1.90 -29.56 -16.64
N VAL A 180 -0.89 -30.33 -16.22
CA VAL A 180 -0.45 -31.56 -16.91
C VAL A 180 -0.49 -32.79 -16.01
N GLY A 181 -1.17 -32.72 -14.86
CA GLY A 181 -1.18 -33.79 -13.87
C GLY A 181 -2.20 -33.57 -12.74
N PRO A 182 -2.13 -34.38 -11.66
CA PRO A 182 -2.95 -34.14 -10.48
C PRO A 182 -2.53 -32.85 -9.77
N ASN A 183 -3.49 -32.22 -9.10
CA ASN A 183 -3.24 -31.08 -8.23
C ASN A 183 -2.40 -31.49 -7.01
N TYR A 184 -1.71 -30.52 -6.42
CA TYR A 184 -0.90 -30.71 -5.22
C TYR A 184 -1.52 -29.97 -4.04
N THR A 185 -1.21 -30.40 -2.82
CA THR A 185 -1.68 -29.74 -1.59
C THR A 185 -0.54 -29.30 -0.69
N ASP A 186 0.71 -29.66 -1.02
CA ASP A 186 1.91 -29.35 -0.25
C ASP A 186 3.18 -29.45 -1.12
N PHE A 187 4.28 -28.91 -0.62
CA PHE A 187 5.62 -29.06 -1.19
C PHE A 187 6.35 -30.29 -0.60
N PRO A 188 7.34 -30.87 -1.32
CA PRO A 188 7.75 -30.54 -2.68
C PRO A 188 6.91 -31.27 -3.73
N PHE A 189 6.84 -30.69 -4.94
CA PHE A 189 6.23 -31.33 -6.11
C PHE A 189 7.06 -31.10 -7.38
N ALA A 190 6.71 -31.76 -8.48
CA ALA A 190 7.44 -31.68 -9.74
C ALA A 190 6.51 -31.21 -10.89
N ILE A 191 6.93 -30.16 -11.58
CA ILE A 191 6.26 -29.67 -12.79
C ILE A 191 6.80 -30.48 -13.98
N GLY A 192 5.91 -31.18 -14.69
CA GLY A 192 6.27 -31.94 -15.89
C GLY A 192 6.78 -31.06 -17.05
N PRO A 193 7.37 -31.65 -18.10
CA PRO A 193 7.85 -30.90 -19.26
C PRO A 193 6.70 -30.17 -19.96
N GLY A 194 6.86 -28.86 -20.21
CA GLY A 194 5.81 -28.03 -20.81
C GLY A 194 4.59 -27.77 -19.92
N GLY A 195 4.62 -28.20 -18.66
CA GLY A 195 3.54 -27.98 -17.70
C GLY A 195 3.64 -26.64 -16.98
N ASN A 196 2.51 -26.16 -16.48
CA ASN A 196 2.42 -25.06 -15.54
C ASN A 196 1.64 -25.42 -14.28
N VAL A 197 1.94 -24.71 -13.18
CA VAL A 197 1.18 -24.78 -11.93
C VAL A 197 0.72 -23.40 -11.52
N ASP A 198 -0.40 -23.35 -10.81
CA ASP A 198 -0.96 -22.16 -10.19
C ASP A 198 -1.02 -22.38 -8.66
N ILE A 199 -0.35 -21.51 -7.91
CA ILE A 199 -0.26 -21.55 -6.45
C ILE A 199 -1.04 -20.34 -5.89
N PRO A 200 -2.20 -20.56 -5.25
CA PRO A 200 -2.98 -19.49 -4.64
C PRO A 200 -2.47 -19.12 -3.24
N TYR A 201 -2.54 -17.83 -2.90
CA TYR A 201 -2.27 -17.26 -1.59
C TYR A 201 -3.42 -16.35 -1.19
N ASP A 202 -4.13 -16.69 -0.11
CA ASP A 202 -5.13 -15.81 0.47
C ASP A 202 -4.40 -14.72 1.27
N VAL A 203 -4.40 -13.50 0.73
CA VAL A 203 -3.73 -12.34 1.31
C VAL A 203 -4.75 -11.54 2.10
N ASP A 204 -4.41 -11.34 3.38
CA ASP A 204 -5.02 -10.37 4.27
C ASP A 204 -3.86 -9.51 4.79
N ASN A 205 -3.65 -8.37 4.14
CA ASN A 205 -2.62 -7.40 4.49
C ASN A 205 -3.29 -6.21 5.16
N GLN A 206 -2.75 -5.81 6.31
CA GLN A 206 -3.19 -4.62 7.05
C GLN A 206 -2.67 -3.31 6.43
N ALA A 207 -2.31 -3.32 5.14
CA ALA A 207 -1.96 -2.11 4.41
C ALA A 207 -3.21 -1.23 4.29
N ASN A 208 -3.08 0.04 4.64
CA ASN A 208 -4.19 0.97 4.43
C ASN A 208 -4.27 1.37 2.94
N GLN A 209 -5.46 1.77 2.50
CA GLN A 209 -5.71 2.13 1.09
C GLN A 209 -4.91 3.37 0.59
N SER A 210 -4.23 4.09 1.50
CA SER A 210 -3.41 5.26 1.19
C SER A 210 -1.92 4.96 1.02
N GLU A 211 -1.52 3.70 1.15
CA GLU A 211 -0.16 3.24 0.86
C GLU A 211 0.02 2.91 -0.63
N ILE A 212 1.28 2.85 -1.07
CA ILE A 212 1.65 2.37 -2.39
C ILE A 212 2.33 1.02 -2.22
N MET A 213 1.95 0.02 -3.03
CA MET A 213 2.70 -1.22 -3.13
C MET A 213 4.10 -0.92 -3.66
N ASN A 214 5.08 -1.10 -2.78
CA ASN A 214 6.48 -0.87 -3.08
C ASN A 214 7.05 -2.04 -3.87
N PHE A 215 6.89 -3.28 -3.38
CA PHE A 215 7.18 -4.43 -4.22
C PHE A 215 6.31 -5.65 -3.95
N VAL A 216 6.09 -6.43 -5.01
CA VAL A 216 5.56 -7.79 -4.94
C VAL A 216 6.61 -8.76 -5.50
N GLN A 217 6.81 -9.87 -4.81
CA GLN A 217 7.92 -10.79 -5.07
C GLN A 217 7.51 -12.25 -4.87
N ALA A 218 7.88 -13.11 -5.83
CA ALA A 218 7.80 -14.56 -5.70
C ALA A 218 9.13 -15.14 -5.22
N ALA A 219 9.23 -15.53 -3.95
CA ALA A 219 10.41 -16.17 -3.38
C ALA A 219 10.34 -17.69 -3.62
N LEU A 220 11.00 -18.16 -4.68
CA LEU A 220 10.92 -19.55 -5.15
C LEU A 220 12.19 -20.34 -4.80
N THR A 221 12.01 -21.62 -4.42
CA THR A 221 13.10 -22.60 -4.34
C THR A 221 12.86 -23.70 -5.36
N LEU A 222 13.59 -23.67 -6.48
CA LEU A 222 13.45 -24.58 -7.62
C LEU A 222 14.71 -25.42 -7.82
N SER A 223 14.57 -26.62 -8.42
CA SER A 223 15.75 -27.41 -8.83
C SER A 223 16.56 -26.78 -9.97
N THR A 224 15.97 -25.85 -10.72
CA THR A 224 16.61 -25.04 -11.77
C THR A 224 15.77 -23.79 -12.05
N THR A 225 16.41 -22.70 -12.48
CA THR A 225 15.75 -21.46 -12.93
C THR A 225 15.82 -21.27 -14.44
N ALA A 226 16.51 -22.16 -15.16
CA ALA A 226 16.64 -22.10 -16.62
C ALA A 226 15.32 -22.46 -17.32
N ASN A 227 14.92 -21.68 -18.34
CA ASN A 227 13.69 -21.89 -19.12
C ASN A 227 12.41 -22.01 -18.28
N ILE A 228 12.35 -21.28 -17.17
CA ILE A 228 11.13 -21.10 -16.38
C ILE A 228 10.54 -19.74 -16.74
N THR A 229 9.22 -19.60 -16.62
CA THR A 229 8.52 -18.30 -16.61
C THR A 229 7.64 -18.25 -15.37
N VAL A 230 7.72 -17.15 -14.62
CA VAL A 230 6.91 -16.94 -13.40
C VAL A 230 6.02 -15.74 -13.62
N GLN A 231 4.74 -15.89 -13.28
CA GLN A 231 3.77 -14.80 -13.32
C GLN A 231 3.17 -14.61 -11.93
N ILE A 232 3.05 -13.36 -11.50
CA ILE A 232 2.31 -12.98 -10.30
C ILE A 232 1.03 -12.28 -10.74
N ILE A 233 -0.10 -12.75 -10.26
CA ILE A 233 -1.43 -12.28 -10.62
C ILE A 233 -2.13 -11.81 -9.34
N PRO A 234 -2.61 -10.55 -9.28
CA PRO A 234 -3.31 -9.99 -8.13
C PRO A 234 -4.78 -10.44 -8.10
N PRO A 235 -5.48 -10.24 -6.97
CA PRO A 235 -6.90 -10.51 -6.80
C PRO A 235 -7.79 -9.81 -7.84
N SER A 236 -7.47 -8.57 -8.20
CA SER A 236 -8.20 -7.78 -9.21
C SER A 236 -8.16 -8.37 -10.62
N GLY A 237 -7.25 -9.32 -10.88
CA GLY A 237 -7.00 -9.89 -12.20
C GLY A 237 -6.11 -9.01 -13.07
N GLY A 238 -5.37 -9.65 -13.98
CA GLY A 238 -4.30 -9.01 -14.77
C GLY A 238 -2.95 -9.65 -14.50
N MET A 239 -1.95 -9.41 -15.36
CA MET A 239 -0.59 -9.89 -15.13
C MET A 239 0.25 -8.73 -14.59
N VAL A 240 0.72 -8.84 -13.36
CA VAL A 240 1.43 -7.76 -12.64
C VAL A 240 2.94 -7.85 -12.81
N ALA A 241 3.50 -9.06 -12.92
CA ALA A 241 4.90 -9.25 -13.26
C ALA A 241 5.08 -10.52 -14.11
N VAL A 242 5.93 -10.45 -15.14
CA VAL A 242 6.41 -11.61 -15.89
C VAL A 242 7.92 -11.68 -15.71
N LEU A 243 8.39 -12.59 -14.87
CA LEU A 243 9.81 -12.88 -14.80
C LEU A 243 10.15 -13.80 -16.00
N THR A 244 11.19 -13.47 -16.77
CA THR A 244 11.76 -14.33 -17.83
C THR A 244 13.20 -14.74 -17.49
N SER A 245 13.53 -16.04 -17.66
CA SER A 245 14.80 -16.65 -17.24
C SER A 245 16.04 -16.06 -17.94
N PRO A 246 17.20 -15.94 -17.24
CA PRO A 246 17.43 -16.21 -15.82
C PRO A 246 16.90 -15.06 -14.94
N PHE A 247 16.07 -15.39 -13.94
CA PHE A 247 15.43 -14.37 -13.11
C PHE A 247 16.44 -13.74 -12.14
N ARG A 248 16.49 -12.40 -12.13
CA ARG A 248 16.70 -11.65 -10.90
C ARG A 248 15.33 -11.36 -10.31
N ASP A 249 15.34 -11.14 -9.01
CA ASP A 249 14.18 -10.92 -8.16
C ASP A 249 13.58 -9.54 -8.46
N ASP A 250 12.90 -9.41 -9.61
CA ASP A 250 12.44 -8.10 -10.08
C ASP A 250 11.17 -7.71 -9.33
N SER A 251 11.32 -6.70 -8.49
CA SER A 251 10.28 -6.01 -7.74
C SER A 251 9.25 -5.38 -8.69
N TYR A 252 7.97 -5.71 -8.51
CA TYR A 252 6.88 -4.96 -9.13
C TYR A 252 6.58 -3.67 -8.35
N TYR A 253 6.69 -2.50 -8.96
CA TYR A 253 6.46 -1.21 -8.30
C TYR A 253 5.14 -0.57 -8.71
N GLY A 254 4.42 -0.05 -7.71
CA GLY A 254 3.43 1.00 -7.90
C GLY A 254 2.07 0.48 -8.30
N ASP A 255 1.28 0.02 -7.34
CA ASP A 255 -0.16 0.21 -7.41
C ASP A 255 -0.63 0.69 -6.04
N GLN A 256 -1.68 1.49 -6.03
CA GLN A 256 -2.25 1.95 -4.77
C GLN A 256 -2.78 0.73 -4.01
N ALA A 257 -2.53 0.69 -2.71
CA ALA A 257 -2.84 -0.39 -1.80
C ALA A 257 -4.35 -0.58 -1.53
N LYS A 258 -5.19 -0.50 -2.57
CA LYS A 258 -6.63 -0.68 -2.42
C LYS A 258 -6.95 -2.12 -2.04
N ASP A 259 -8.06 -2.31 -1.33
CA ASP A 259 -8.49 -3.61 -0.83
C ASP A 259 -8.67 -4.62 -1.97
N ASP A 260 -9.24 -4.18 -3.10
CA ASP A 260 -9.42 -4.98 -4.32
C ASP A 260 -8.12 -5.35 -5.04
N VAL A 261 -7.01 -4.68 -4.70
CA VAL A 261 -5.69 -4.90 -5.28
C VAL A 261 -4.80 -5.73 -4.36
N ILE A 262 -4.78 -5.45 -3.06
CA ILE A 262 -3.92 -6.13 -2.10
C ILE A 262 -4.59 -7.34 -1.47
N ASN A 263 -5.84 -7.20 -1.02
CA ASN A 263 -6.51 -8.25 -0.26
C ASN A 263 -7.30 -9.19 -1.18
N GLY A 264 -7.30 -10.47 -0.83
CA GLY A 264 -7.88 -11.54 -1.64
C GLY A 264 -6.84 -12.53 -2.15
N THR A 265 -7.24 -13.35 -3.13
CA THR A 265 -6.41 -14.47 -3.59
C THR A 265 -5.43 -14.03 -4.66
N TRP A 266 -4.14 -14.04 -4.32
CA TRP A 266 -3.03 -13.87 -5.26
C TRP A 266 -2.62 -15.21 -5.85
N HIS A 267 -2.12 -15.19 -7.09
CA HIS A 267 -1.67 -16.40 -7.78
C HIS A 267 -0.21 -16.27 -8.22
N ILE A 268 0.61 -17.27 -7.89
CA ILE A 268 1.93 -17.47 -8.50
C ILE A 268 1.83 -18.60 -9.52
N VAL A 269 1.99 -18.26 -10.80
CA VAL A 269 1.97 -19.23 -11.90
C VAL A 269 3.38 -19.53 -12.36
N ILE A 270 3.80 -20.80 -12.26
CA ILE A 270 5.13 -21.27 -12.67
C ILE A 270 5.00 -22.13 -13.92
N ASN A 271 5.63 -21.72 -15.02
CA ASN A 271 5.65 -22.43 -16.29
C ASN A 271 7.00 -23.10 -16.52
N ASN A 272 7.01 -24.41 -16.78
CA ASN A 272 8.20 -25.18 -17.09
C ASN A 272 8.40 -25.34 -18.60
N GLY A 273 9.27 -24.54 -19.19
CA GLY A 273 9.67 -24.64 -20.59
C GLY A 273 10.73 -25.72 -20.89
N ASN A 274 11.18 -26.48 -19.88
CA ASN A 274 12.18 -27.52 -20.07
C ASN A 274 11.59 -28.81 -20.63
N ALA A 275 12.46 -29.64 -21.23
CA ALA A 275 12.14 -31.00 -21.66
C ALA A 275 12.15 -32.03 -20.51
N TYR A 276 12.36 -31.59 -19.26
CA TYR A 276 12.48 -32.43 -18.07
C TYR A 276 11.72 -31.82 -16.89
N ASN A 277 11.50 -32.62 -15.84
CA ASN A 277 10.77 -32.20 -14.65
C ASN A 277 11.56 -31.16 -13.85
N VAL A 278 10.86 -30.16 -13.33
CA VAL A 278 11.42 -29.17 -12.41
C VAL A 278 10.75 -29.31 -11.05
N ASN A 279 11.55 -29.56 -10.01
CA ASN A 279 11.04 -29.69 -8.65
C ASN A 279 10.88 -28.31 -8.02
N VAL A 280 9.74 -28.09 -7.36
CA VAL A 280 9.44 -26.91 -6.54
C VAL A 280 9.48 -27.34 -5.08
N TYR A 281 10.34 -26.70 -4.30
CA TYR A 281 10.54 -27.00 -2.87
C TYR A 281 9.86 -25.99 -1.96
N ALA A 282 9.69 -24.75 -2.42
CA ALA A 282 8.97 -23.69 -1.74
C ALA A 282 8.59 -22.61 -2.76
N ALA A 283 7.48 -21.94 -2.49
CA ALA A 283 7.09 -20.70 -3.11
C ALA A 283 6.41 -19.84 -2.03
N ASP A 284 6.97 -18.67 -1.76
CA ASP A 284 6.38 -17.68 -0.86
C ASP A 284 6.06 -16.42 -1.67
N LEU A 285 4.93 -15.79 -1.35
CA LEU A 285 4.57 -14.47 -1.87
C LEU A 285 4.98 -13.41 -0.84
N ARG A 286 5.78 -12.42 -1.24
CA ARG A 286 6.11 -11.27 -0.39
C ARG A 286 5.49 -10.02 -0.97
N ILE A 287 4.77 -9.29 -0.13
CA ILE A 287 4.16 -8.01 -0.47
C ILE A 287 4.70 -6.98 0.53
N LYS A 288 5.17 -5.86 0.00
CA LYS A 288 5.56 -4.69 0.78
C LYS A 288 4.83 -3.48 0.26
N SER A 289 4.13 -2.76 1.14
CA SER A 289 3.58 -1.42 0.86
C SER A 289 4.26 -0.40 1.76
N THR A 290 4.31 0.84 1.29
CA THR A 290 4.91 1.95 2.03
C THR A 290 4.05 3.20 1.89
N GLY A 291 4.00 4.00 2.95
CA GLY A 291 3.32 5.27 2.97
C GLY A 291 3.98 6.26 2.00
N PHE A 292 3.17 7.06 1.32
CA PHE A 292 3.65 7.92 0.24
C PHE A 292 4.50 9.13 0.69
N LEU A 293 4.81 9.30 1.98
CA LEU A 293 5.77 10.31 2.45
C LEU A 293 7.15 9.74 2.79
N ARG A 294 7.35 8.41 2.67
CA ARG A 294 8.68 7.80 2.79
C ARG A 294 9.45 7.92 1.47
N ILE A 295 10.24 8.98 1.37
CA ILE A 295 11.24 9.13 0.31
C ILE A 295 12.23 7.95 0.40
N GLY A 296 12.47 7.29 -0.74
CA GLY A 296 13.48 6.24 -0.89
C GLY A 296 12.97 4.79 -0.90
N ASN A 297 11.64 4.53 -0.94
CA ASN A 297 11.11 3.18 -1.13
C ASN A 297 9.59 3.11 -1.42
N GLY A 298 9.06 3.91 -2.35
CA GLY A 298 7.68 3.71 -2.82
C GLY A 298 6.90 4.96 -3.20
N VAL A 299 7.47 6.15 -3.01
CA VAL A 299 6.97 7.35 -3.67
C VAL A 299 7.76 7.56 -4.94
N ILE A 300 7.07 7.42 -6.05
CA ILE A 300 7.62 7.56 -7.38
C ILE A 300 7.59 9.05 -7.71
N VAL A 301 8.57 9.80 -7.19
CA VAL A 301 9.05 10.98 -7.89
C VAL A 301 10.09 10.44 -8.86
N ASP A 302 9.64 10.10 -10.06
CA ASP A 302 10.49 9.55 -11.12
C ASP A 302 11.07 10.74 -11.89
N ASP A 303 12.38 10.88 -11.78
CA ASP A 303 13.17 11.91 -12.44
C ASP A 303 14.16 11.21 -13.35
N ASN A 304 14.41 11.74 -14.53
CA ASN A 304 15.37 11.13 -15.44
C ASN A 304 16.78 11.09 -14.82
N CYS A 305 17.13 12.05 -13.96
CA CYS A 305 18.44 12.16 -13.33
C CYS A 305 18.35 12.19 -11.80
N HIS A 306 19.37 11.68 -11.10
CA HIS A 306 19.53 11.82 -9.64
C HIS A 306 18.29 11.38 -8.83
N LEU A 307 17.73 10.23 -9.17
CA LEU A 307 16.55 9.62 -8.55
C LEU A 307 16.56 9.58 -7.01
N ASP A 308 17.74 9.46 -6.40
CA ASP A 308 17.90 9.38 -4.94
C ASP A 308 17.76 10.73 -4.21
N GLU A 309 17.70 11.85 -4.93
CA GLU A 309 17.69 13.21 -4.37
C GLU A 309 16.34 13.94 -4.48
N ALA A 310 15.33 13.33 -5.12
CA ALA A 310 14.00 13.90 -5.20
C ALA A 310 13.26 13.87 -3.84
N THR A 311 12.48 14.93 -3.57
CA THR A 311 11.74 15.11 -2.31
C THR A 311 10.26 15.38 -2.55
N ILE A 312 9.43 15.22 -1.50
CA ILE A 312 7.98 15.47 -1.54
C ILE A 312 7.64 16.51 -0.50
N ASP A 313 6.94 17.55 -0.94
CA ASP A 313 6.43 18.61 -0.08
C ASP A 313 4.93 18.44 0.12
N VAL A 314 4.48 18.35 1.38
CA VAL A 314 3.05 18.46 1.73
C VAL A 314 2.66 19.93 1.74
N LEU A 315 1.81 20.31 0.79
CA LEU A 315 1.34 21.69 0.60
C LEU A 315 0.11 22.00 1.47
N ALA A 316 -0.76 21.02 1.68
CA ALA A 316 -1.94 21.14 2.52
C ALA A 316 -2.38 19.77 3.05
N ASP A 317 -2.88 19.76 4.27
CA ASP A 317 -3.53 18.60 4.90
C ASP A 317 -4.66 19.14 5.78
N TYR A 318 -5.90 18.92 5.36
CA TYR A 318 -7.06 19.41 6.08
C TYR A 318 -8.26 18.47 5.92
N THR A 319 -9.02 18.34 7.01
CA THR A 319 -10.35 17.74 7.00
C THR A 319 -11.34 18.79 6.54
N ASN A 320 -12.16 18.50 5.53
CA ASN A 320 -13.14 19.47 5.03
C ASN A 320 -14.27 19.63 6.06
N PRO A 321 -14.38 20.80 6.73
CA PRO A 321 -15.37 20.96 7.80
C PRO A 321 -16.79 21.21 7.26
N ASN A 322 -16.93 21.44 5.95
CA ASN A 322 -18.18 21.84 5.31
C ASN A 322 -18.78 20.78 4.38
N ASP A 323 -18.10 19.63 4.23
CA ASP A 323 -18.57 18.52 3.38
C ASP A 323 -19.03 17.34 4.24
N THR A 324 -19.95 17.62 5.17
CA THR A 324 -20.81 16.60 5.78
C THR A 324 -21.97 16.29 4.83
N THR A 325 -21.66 15.87 3.60
CA THR A 325 -22.68 15.36 2.70
C THR A 325 -23.03 13.97 3.17
N CYS A 326 -24.15 13.80 3.88
CA CYS A 326 -24.69 12.49 4.24
C CYS A 326 -25.16 11.72 2.99
N GLY A 327 -24.18 11.25 2.22
CA GLY A 327 -24.29 10.44 1.00
C GLY A 327 -23.54 9.13 1.20
N THR A 328 -22.61 8.79 0.31
CA THR A 328 -21.80 7.56 0.45
C THR A 328 -20.66 7.68 1.47
N TYR A 329 -20.35 8.89 1.93
CA TYR A 329 -19.34 9.21 2.93
C TYR A 329 -19.86 10.33 3.82
N PHE A 330 -19.33 10.53 5.02
CA PHE A 330 -19.77 11.62 5.92
C PHE A 330 -18.69 12.65 6.23
N GLN A 331 -17.44 12.31 5.92
CA GLN A 331 -16.28 13.15 6.15
C GLN A 331 -15.28 12.91 5.03
N GLU A 332 -14.57 13.96 4.64
CA GLU A 332 -13.39 13.86 3.79
C GLU A 332 -12.18 14.61 4.37
N ARG A 333 -10.99 14.10 4.06
CA ARG A 333 -9.69 14.73 4.32
C ARG A 333 -8.95 14.85 3.00
N VAL A 334 -8.40 16.04 2.75
CA VAL A 334 -7.72 16.39 1.51
C VAL A 334 -6.25 16.65 1.82
N ILE A 335 -5.38 15.97 1.09
CA ILE A 335 -3.93 16.13 1.18
C ILE A 335 -3.40 16.54 -0.18
N LYS A 336 -2.74 17.69 -0.23
CA LYS A 336 -2.10 18.21 -1.44
C LYS A 336 -0.59 18.11 -1.28
N TYR A 337 0.07 17.52 -2.27
CA TYR A 337 1.51 17.30 -2.23
C TYR A 337 2.13 17.41 -3.62
N GLN A 338 3.43 17.65 -3.67
CA GLN A 338 4.17 17.92 -4.90
C GLN A 338 5.60 17.38 -4.77
N GLY A 339 6.12 16.81 -5.85
CA GLY A 339 7.51 16.36 -5.91
C GLY A 339 8.42 17.52 -6.33
N THR A 340 9.62 17.55 -5.77
CA THR A 340 10.67 18.51 -6.09
C THR A 340 11.96 17.73 -6.33
N ASP A 341 12.56 17.88 -7.51
CA ASP A 341 13.87 17.26 -7.80
C ASP A 341 15.01 17.96 -7.03
N TRP A 342 16.23 17.46 -7.20
CA TRP A 342 17.45 18.03 -6.64
C TRP A 342 17.77 19.45 -7.13
N ARG A 343 17.17 19.87 -8.26
CA ARG A 343 17.32 21.19 -8.88
C ARG A 343 16.23 22.18 -8.49
N GLY A 344 15.21 21.73 -7.77
CA GLY A 344 14.04 22.51 -7.42
C GLY A 344 12.95 22.58 -8.50
N MET A 345 13.04 21.82 -9.61
CA MET A 345 11.91 21.68 -10.52
C MET A 345 10.81 20.86 -9.85
N LYS A 346 9.56 21.21 -10.16
CA LYS A 346 8.41 20.70 -9.43
C LYS A 346 7.43 20.00 -10.35
N THR A 347 6.88 18.89 -9.87
CA THR A 347 5.78 18.18 -10.54
C THR A 347 4.51 19.03 -10.53
N PRO A 348 3.44 18.68 -11.27
CA PRO A 348 2.09 19.13 -10.93
C PRO A 348 1.73 18.76 -9.48
N VAL A 349 0.82 19.52 -8.86
CA VAL A 349 0.31 19.20 -7.52
C VAL A 349 -0.64 18.01 -7.58
N CYS A 350 -0.35 16.97 -6.80
CA CYS A 350 -1.25 15.86 -6.55
C CYS A 350 -2.24 16.18 -5.44
N GLU A 351 -3.44 15.63 -5.55
CA GLU A 351 -4.50 15.73 -4.54
C GLU A 351 -4.96 14.32 -4.19
N HIS A 352 -4.71 13.90 -2.95
CA HIS A 352 -5.23 12.67 -2.37
C HIS A 352 -6.43 13.00 -1.49
N VAL A 353 -7.54 12.28 -1.67
CA VAL A 353 -8.77 12.48 -0.92
C VAL A 353 -9.14 11.19 -0.22
N ILE A 354 -9.28 11.27 1.10
CA ILE A 354 -9.71 10.15 1.94
C ILE A 354 -11.14 10.44 2.38
N ARG A 355 -12.07 9.54 2.05
CA ARG A 355 -13.47 9.62 2.44
C ARG A 355 -13.78 8.51 3.43
N TRP A 356 -14.45 8.85 4.52
CA TRP A 356 -14.96 7.86 5.46
C TRP A 356 -16.37 7.49 5.09
N GLU A 357 -16.58 6.20 4.82
CA GLU A 357 -17.87 5.61 4.50
C GLU A 357 -18.94 6.01 5.53
N HIS A 358 -20.11 6.41 5.05
CA HIS A 358 -21.27 6.59 5.93
C HIS A 358 -21.87 5.22 6.20
N LYS A 359 -21.84 4.79 7.46
CA LYS A 359 -22.51 3.57 7.92
C LYS A 359 -23.93 3.90 8.35
N GLY A 360 -24.88 3.11 7.88
CA GLY A 360 -26.28 3.22 8.26
C GLY A 360 -26.66 2.21 9.34
N PHE A 361 -27.92 2.22 9.72
CA PHE A 361 -28.45 1.24 10.67
C PHE A 361 -28.41 -0.22 10.21
N ASP A 362 -28.24 -0.46 8.91
CA ASP A 362 -28.16 -1.81 8.35
C ASP A 362 -26.74 -2.41 8.48
N ASP A 363 -25.73 -1.56 8.72
CA ASP A 363 -24.35 -1.97 9.03
C ASP A 363 -24.12 -2.18 10.53
N MET A 364 -25.12 -1.86 11.35
CA MET A 364 -25.06 -1.97 12.80
C MET A 364 -25.56 -3.33 13.26
N GLU A 365 -24.77 -4.00 14.10
CA GLU A 365 -25.16 -5.22 14.77
C GLU A 365 -25.71 -4.88 16.16
N TRP A 366 -26.94 -5.32 16.43
CA TRP A 366 -27.56 -5.14 17.75
C TRP A 366 -27.04 -6.18 18.74
N PRO A 367 -26.94 -5.83 20.04
CA PRO A 367 -26.38 -6.72 21.05
C PRO A 367 -27.31 -7.90 21.30
N HIS A 368 -26.71 -9.05 21.65
CA HIS A 368 -27.45 -10.29 21.75
C HIS A 368 -28.35 -10.36 23.00
N ASN A 369 -29.45 -11.10 22.88
CA ASN A 369 -30.24 -11.51 24.03
C ASN A 369 -29.53 -12.63 24.81
N TRP A 370 -29.54 -12.53 26.13
CA TRP A 370 -29.05 -13.52 27.09
C TRP A 370 -30.25 -14.09 27.88
N ASP A 371 -31.26 -14.59 27.16
CA ASP A 371 -32.58 -14.91 27.70
C ASP A 371 -32.82 -16.40 27.96
N GLY A 372 -31.88 -17.25 27.56
CA GLY A 372 -31.96 -18.72 27.57
C GLY A 372 -32.61 -19.32 26.33
N ILE A 373 -32.90 -18.52 25.30
CA ILE A 373 -33.42 -18.95 24.01
C ILE A 373 -32.37 -18.65 22.93
N ASP A 374 -31.98 -17.38 22.80
CA ASP A 374 -31.01 -16.93 21.81
C ASP A 374 -29.58 -17.27 22.26
N ASN A 375 -29.24 -16.85 23.49
CA ASN A 375 -28.02 -17.29 24.19
C ASN A 375 -28.37 -17.84 25.59
N PRO A 376 -27.48 -18.64 26.20
CA PRO A 376 -27.60 -19.02 27.59
C PRO A 376 -27.85 -17.80 28.51
N PRO A 377 -28.58 -17.95 29.61
CA PRO A 377 -28.71 -16.87 30.57
C PRO A 377 -27.38 -16.62 31.29
N LEU A 378 -27.30 -15.53 32.05
CA LEU A 378 -26.17 -15.23 32.93
C LEU A 378 -26.35 -15.91 34.29
N SER A 379 -25.26 -16.35 34.91
CA SER A 379 -25.29 -16.83 36.29
C SER A 379 -25.25 -15.66 37.26
N CYS A 380 -26.05 -15.75 38.32
CA CYS A 380 -26.05 -14.81 39.44
C CYS A 380 -24.72 -14.75 40.22
N THR A 381 -23.81 -15.70 40.00
CA THR A 381 -22.46 -15.70 40.58
C THR A 381 -21.49 -14.80 39.82
N GLY A 382 -21.97 -14.08 38.80
CA GLY A 382 -21.17 -13.18 37.97
C GLY A 382 -20.51 -13.87 36.77
N LYS A 383 -20.91 -15.09 36.41
CA LYS A 383 -20.30 -15.87 35.32
C LYS A 383 -21.22 -16.12 34.16
N PHE A 384 -20.65 -16.21 32.96
CA PHE A 384 -21.38 -16.64 31.77
C PHE A 384 -21.75 -18.11 31.86
N MET A 385 -22.86 -18.49 31.24
CA MET A 385 -23.29 -19.88 31.16
C MET A 385 -23.17 -20.43 29.74
N GLN A 386 -23.13 -21.75 29.62
CA GLN A 386 -23.18 -22.47 28.35
C GLN A 386 -24.27 -23.55 28.38
N SER A 387 -24.90 -23.82 27.24
CA SER A 387 -25.87 -24.90 27.09
C SER A 387 -25.19 -26.26 27.15
N THR A 388 -25.85 -27.24 27.76
CA THR A 388 -25.42 -28.64 27.81
C THR A 388 -26.30 -29.54 26.94
N PRO A 389 -25.80 -30.71 26.50
CA PRO A 389 -26.62 -31.71 25.84
C PRO A 389 -27.78 -32.12 26.75
N GLY A 390 -29.00 -31.69 26.39
CA GLY A 390 -30.21 -31.89 27.22
C GLY A 390 -30.98 -30.61 27.54
N GLY A 391 -30.44 -29.43 27.20
CA GLY A 391 -31.13 -28.14 27.35
C GLY A 391 -30.98 -27.49 28.73
N ASP A 392 -30.05 -27.97 29.55
CA ASP A 392 -29.66 -27.35 30.83
C ASP A 392 -28.44 -26.43 30.66
N PHE A 393 -28.12 -25.59 31.64
CA PHE A 393 -27.03 -24.62 31.60
C PHE A 393 -26.01 -24.83 32.71
N THR A 394 -24.73 -24.68 32.38
CA THR A 394 -23.61 -24.74 33.35
C THR A 394 -22.76 -23.49 33.28
N GLU A 395 -22.22 -23.04 34.41
CA GLU A 395 -21.27 -21.92 34.44
C GLU A 395 -20.00 -22.21 33.64
N THR A 396 -19.48 -21.17 33.00
CA THR A 396 -18.18 -21.16 32.36
C THR A 396 -17.13 -20.57 33.31
N ALA A 397 -15.87 -20.53 32.89
CA ALA A 397 -14.83 -19.80 33.61
C ALA A 397 -14.88 -18.28 33.39
N ASN A 398 -15.63 -17.81 32.39
CA ASN A 398 -15.69 -16.40 32.03
C ASN A 398 -16.63 -15.64 32.96
N VAL A 399 -16.20 -14.47 33.38
CA VAL A 399 -16.91 -13.57 34.30
C VAL A 399 -17.52 -12.44 33.48
N TRP A 400 -18.82 -12.16 33.68
CA TRP A 400 -19.46 -10.97 33.14
C TRP A 400 -19.44 -9.83 34.17
N ASP A 401 -19.77 -10.14 35.44
CA ASP A 401 -19.84 -9.17 36.54
C ASP A 401 -18.43 -8.83 37.05
N THR A 402 -17.75 -7.97 36.30
CA THR A 402 -16.35 -7.66 36.56
C THR A 402 -16.21 -6.69 37.73
N ASN A 403 -17.21 -5.85 37.94
CA ASN A 403 -17.24 -4.89 39.03
C ASN A 403 -17.84 -5.48 40.34
N GLY A 404 -18.49 -6.63 40.28
CA GLY A 404 -19.05 -7.36 41.43
C GLY A 404 -20.33 -6.74 41.99
N ASP A 405 -21.07 -5.95 41.21
CA ASP A 405 -22.31 -5.32 41.63
C ASP A 405 -23.56 -6.19 41.38
N GLY A 406 -23.37 -7.31 40.69
CA GLY A 406 -24.42 -8.26 40.38
C GLY A 406 -25.46 -7.72 39.40
N TYR A 407 -25.11 -6.76 38.54
CA TYR A 407 -25.97 -6.14 37.53
C TYR A 407 -25.28 -6.04 36.16
N PRO A 408 -25.82 -6.62 35.07
CA PRO A 408 -25.09 -6.77 33.81
C PRO A 408 -24.99 -5.45 33.05
N GLN A 409 -23.92 -4.69 33.23
CA GLN A 409 -23.74 -3.42 32.53
C GLN A 409 -23.50 -3.64 31.03
N PRO A 410 -23.74 -2.66 30.16
CA PRO A 410 -23.58 -2.87 28.72
C PRO A 410 -22.19 -3.38 28.31
N ASP A 411 -21.13 -2.83 28.89
CA ASP A 411 -19.73 -3.21 28.65
C ASP A 411 -19.34 -4.58 29.22
N GLU A 412 -20.16 -5.17 30.08
CA GLU A 412 -19.95 -6.50 30.68
C GLU A 412 -20.56 -7.64 29.87
N VAL A 413 -21.57 -7.33 29.04
CA VAL A 413 -22.31 -8.34 28.26
C VAL A 413 -22.07 -8.13 26.78
N ASP A 414 -22.74 -7.14 26.19
CA ASP A 414 -22.74 -6.84 24.76
C ASP A 414 -23.32 -5.44 24.55
N VAL A 415 -22.76 -4.72 23.59
CA VAL A 415 -23.24 -3.42 23.12
C VAL A 415 -23.43 -3.45 21.60
N PRO A 416 -24.18 -2.51 21.01
CA PRO A 416 -24.22 -2.40 19.56
C PRO A 416 -22.83 -2.18 18.97
N THR A 417 -22.57 -2.74 17.80
CA THR A 417 -21.28 -2.64 17.09
C THR A 417 -21.47 -2.23 15.63
N ILE A 418 -20.43 -1.66 15.04
CA ILE A 418 -20.28 -1.43 13.59
C ILE A 418 -18.90 -1.96 13.20
N ASP A 419 -18.81 -2.81 12.17
CA ASP A 419 -17.57 -3.49 11.76
C ASP A 419 -16.87 -4.21 12.95
N GLY A 420 -17.66 -4.75 13.89
CA GLY A 420 -17.17 -5.40 15.12
C GLY A 420 -16.68 -4.45 16.22
N ASN A 421 -16.66 -3.13 15.98
CA ASN A 421 -16.24 -2.13 16.96
C ASN A 421 -17.44 -1.63 17.78
N PRO A 422 -17.35 -1.62 19.12
CA PRO A 422 -18.35 -1.03 20.00
C PRO A 422 -18.66 0.43 19.68
N ILE A 423 -19.94 0.76 19.47
CA ILE A 423 -20.39 2.15 19.21
C ILE A 423 -20.99 2.83 20.45
N TRP A 424 -20.82 2.20 21.61
CA TRP A 424 -21.09 2.78 22.92
C TRP A 424 -19.85 2.50 23.81
N PRO A 425 -19.38 3.46 24.62
CA PRO A 425 -20.01 4.74 24.97
C PRO A 425 -19.67 5.92 24.04
N ASP A 426 -19.03 5.69 22.89
CA ASP A 426 -18.64 6.76 21.97
C ASP A 426 -19.89 7.43 21.34
N PRO A 427 -20.14 8.71 21.60
CA PRO A 427 -21.38 9.36 21.16
C PRO A 427 -21.46 9.65 19.66
N LEU A 428 -20.40 9.46 18.86
CA LEU A 428 -20.40 9.86 17.45
C LEU A 428 -19.66 8.90 16.52
N TYR A 429 -19.46 7.65 16.93
CA TYR A 429 -18.79 6.65 16.11
C TYR A 429 -19.54 6.46 14.78
N CYS A 430 -18.87 6.69 13.65
CA CYS A 430 -19.46 6.59 12.31
C CYS A 430 -20.74 7.40 12.09
N MET A 431 -20.91 8.54 12.77
CA MET A 431 -22.12 9.38 12.76
C MET A 431 -23.36 8.75 13.39
N ILE A 432 -23.21 7.62 14.08
CA ILE A 432 -24.26 6.98 14.86
C ILE A 432 -24.06 7.30 16.34
N ASN A 433 -25.11 7.81 16.98
CA ASN A 433 -25.15 8.00 18.43
C ASN A 433 -26.01 6.90 19.06
N VAL A 434 -25.51 6.28 20.13
CA VAL A 434 -26.25 5.24 20.86
C VAL A 434 -26.44 5.59 22.32
N THR A 435 -27.63 5.31 22.84
CA THR A 435 -27.95 5.36 24.27
C THR A 435 -28.80 4.17 24.68
N TYR A 436 -28.93 3.94 25.99
CA TYR A 436 -29.75 2.85 26.52
C TYR A 436 -30.51 3.24 27.79
N THR A 437 -31.56 2.48 28.08
CA THR A 437 -32.29 2.52 29.37
C THR A 437 -32.68 1.11 29.77
N ASP A 438 -32.60 0.80 31.07
CA ASP A 438 -32.90 -0.53 31.58
C ASP A 438 -34.16 -0.58 32.46
N GLU A 439 -34.93 -1.65 32.30
CA GLU A 439 -36.01 -2.03 33.21
C GLU A 439 -35.71 -3.39 33.85
N LYS A 440 -35.65 -3.45 35.18
CA LYS A 440 -35.38 -4.68 35.94
C LYS A 440 -36.68 -5.32 36.45
N PHE A 441 -36.81 -6.63 36.26
CA PHE A 441 -37.90 -7.46 36.74
C PHE A 441 -37.38 -8.61 37.61
N ASP A 442 -37.68 -8.59 38.90
CA ASP A 442 -37.31 -9.68 39.80
C ASP A 442 -38.16 -10.93 39.51
N ILE A 443 -37.52 -12.09 39.36
CA ILE A 443 -38.20 -13.38 39.16
C ILE A 443 -38.37 -14.08 40.51
N CYS A 444 -37.26 -14.25 41.22
CA CYS A 444 -37.19 -14.81 42.57
C CYS A 444 -35.88 -14.33 43.23
N PRO A 445 -35.64 -14.57 44.52
CA PRO A 445 -34.36 -14.24 45.14
C PRO A 445 -33.19 -14.80 44.32
N GLY A 446 -32.20 -13.96 44.03
CA GLY A 446 -31.03 -14.32 43.22
C GLY A 446 -31.27 -14.37 41.69
N SER A 447 -32.50 -14.23 41.19
CA SER A 447 -32.82 -14.27 39.76
C SER A 447 -33.68 -13.10 39.29
N TYR A 448 -33.31 -12.49 38.17
CA TYR A 448 -34.05 -11.37 37.59
C TYR A 448 -33.87 -11.30 36.07
N LYS A 449 -34.68 -10.46 35.42
CA LYS A 449 -34.53 -10.08 34.02
C LYS A 449 -34.27 -8.59 33.91
N VAL A 450 -33.49 -8.20 32.91
CA VAL A 450 -33.31 -6.82 32.46
C VAL A 450 -33.84 -6.73 31.04
N LEU A 451 -34.78 -5.83 30.81
CA LEU A 451 -35.18 -5.38 29.49
C LEU A 451 -34.41 -4.10 29.19
N ARG A 452 -33.34 -4.21 28.41
CA ARG A 452 -32.51 -3.08 28.00
C ARG A 452 -33.03 -2.55 26.66
N LYS A 453 -33.40 -1.28 26.64
CA LYS A 453 -33.83 -0.57 25.43
C LYS A 453 -32.65 0.24 24.89
N TRP A 454 -32.14 -0.17 23.74
CA TRP A 454 -31.15 0.59 22.96
C TRP A 454 -31.85 1.55 22.01
N ILE A 455 -31.31 2.76 21.89
CA ILE A 455 -31.76 3.79 20.95
C ILE A 455 -30.54 4.25 20.14
N ALA A 456 -30.58 4.03 18.83
CA ALA A 456 -29.56 4.48 17.90
C ALA A 456 -30.10 5.61 17.02
N TYR A 457 -29.35 6.70 16.90
CA TYR A 457 -29.69 7.87 16.10
C TYR A 457 -28.62 8.09 15.03
N ASP A 458 -29.01 8.07 13.76
CA ASP A 458 -28.14 8.38 12.64
C ASP A 458 -28.19 9.89 12.39
N MET A 459 -27.06 10.58 12.58
CA MET A 459 -26.98 12.03 12.37
C MET A 459 -27.14 12.43 10.91
N CYS A 460 -27.02 11.48 9.99
CA CYS A 460 -27.09 11.70 8.56
C CYS A 460 -28.47 11.48 7.94
N GLN A 461 -29.39 10.86 8.68
CA GLN A 461 -30.78 10.71 8.25
C GLN A 461 -31.68 11.77 8.89
N PRO A 462 -32.70 12.29 8.18
CA PRO A 462 -33.71 13.11 8.82
C PRO A 462 -34.46 12.31 9.89
N GLY A 463 -34.93 12.99 10.94
CA GLY A 463 -35.81 12.35 11.92
C GLY A 463 -37.14 11.95 11.28
N GLY A 464 -37.61 10.74 11.58
CA GLY A 464 -38.82 10.18 11.00
C GLY A 464 -39.31 8.94 11.77
N ASP A 465 -40.61 8.72 11.78
CA ASP A 465 -41.28 7.61 12.46
C ASP A 465 -41.82 6.54 11.52
N ASP A 466 -41.31 6.49 10.28
CA ASP A 466 -41.81 5.56 9.26
C ASP A 466 -41.33 4.12 9.50
N CYS A 467 -42.08 3.43 10.36
CA CYS A 467 -41.89 2.02 10.69
C CYS A 467 -42.15 1.07 9.52
N CYS A 468 -42.66 1.55 8.37
CA CYS A 468 -43.07 0.71 7.25
C CYS A 468 -42.05 0.64 6.12
N ASN A 469 -41.09 1.59 6.06
CA ASN A 469 -40.09 1.68 4.99
C ASN A 469 -38.63 1.56 5.46
N GLY A 470 -38.37 1.40 6.77
CA GLY A 470 -37.01 1.29 7.32
C GLY A 470 -36.35 2.64 7.65
N ASP A 471 -37.06 3.75 7.45
CA ASP A 471 -36.60 5.13 7.66
C ASP A 471 -36.85 5.64 9.09
N ALA A 472 -37.05 4.74 10.05
CA ALA A 472 -37.20 5.13 11.45
C ALA A 472 -35.85 5.64 11.98
N ASN A 473 -35.78 6.93 12.32
CA ASN A 473 -34.62 7.56 12.93
C ASN A 473 -35.09 8.43 14.11
N PRO A 474 -34.82 8.04 15.37
CA PRO A 474 -33.93 6.94 15.80
C PRO A 474 -34.55 5.53 15.68
N ARG A 475 -33.70 4.49 15.56
CA ARG A 475 -34.09 3.09 15.69
C ARG A 475 -34.00 2.61 17.13
N THR A 476 -34.91 1.71 17.50
CA THR A 476 -34.99 1.11 18.85
C THR A 476 -34.77 -0.40 18.77
N HIS A 477 -34.00 -0.95 19.70
CA HIS A 477 -33.85 -2.39 19.89
C HIS A 477 -34.02 -2.77 21.36
N TYR A 478 -34.58 -3.95 21.60
CA TYR A 478 -34.77 -4.49 22.94
C TYR A 478 -33.88 -5.70 23.13
N GLN A 479 -32.95 -5.59 24.08
CA GLN A 479 -32.10 -6.67 24.54
C GLN A 479 -32.69 -7.24 25.84
N ILE A 480 -32.88 -8.56 25.89
CA ILE A 480 -33.38 -9.26 27.07
C ILE A 480 -32.22 -10.01 27.72
N ILE A 481 -31.92 -9.67 28.97
CA ILE A 481 -30.85 -10.30 29.74
C ILE A 481 -31.49 -10.98 30.95
N LYS A 482 -31.21 -12.27 31.14
CA LYS A 482 -31.72 -13.04 32.27
C LYS A 482 -30.56 -13.45 33.15
N VAL A 483 -30.60 -13.08 34.42
CA VAL A 483 -29.67 -13.55 35.45
C VAL A 483 -30.40 -14.59 36.28
N ILE A 484 -29.83 -15.80 36.36
CA ILE A 484 -30.43 -16.93 37.08
C ILE A 484 -29.56 -17.42 38.21
N ASP A 485 -30.23 -17.78 39.30
CA ASP A 485 -29.69 -18.66 40.32
C ASP A 485 -30.05 -20.10 39.98
N ASN A 486 -29.10 -20.80 39.39
CA ASN A 486 -29.18 -22.25 39.16
C ASN A 486 -28.30 -23.03 40.13
N THR A 487 -27.76 -22.37 41.16
CA THR A 487 -26.87 -23.03 42.12
C THR A 487 -27.71 -23.78 43.14
N PRO A 488 -27.59 -25.13 43.22
CA PRO A 488 -28.35 -25.88 44.19
C PRO A 488 -27.87 -25.52 45.61
N ILE A 489 -28.84 -25.42 46.53
CA ILE A 489 -28.54 -25.36 47.96
C ILE A 489 -27.88 -26.68 48.36
N THR A 490 -26.69 -26.62 48.96
CA THR A 490 -25.99 -27.80 49.47
C THR A 490 -25.85 -27.73 50.99
N PHE A 491 -26.09 -28.87 51.65
CA PHE A 491 -25.89 -29.02 53.08
C PHE A 491 -24.48 -29.52 53.38
N GLU A 492 -23.91 -29.07 54.49
CA GLU A 492 -22.70 -29.66 55.03
C GLU A 492 -23.01 -31.07 55.58
N THR A 493 -22.59 -32.11 54.84
CA THR A 493 -22.92 -33.51 55.16
C THR A 493 -22.29 -34.01 56.46
N ASN A 494 -21.28 -33.30 56.98
CA ASN A 494 -20.57 -33.66 58.19
C ASN A 494 -21.18 -33.07 59.46
N HIS A 495 -22.23 -32.24 59.34
CA HIS A 495 -22.83 -31.56 60.49
C HIS A 495 -24.00 -32.32 61.13
N VAL A 496 -24.55 -33.35 60.46
CA VAL A 496 -25.71 -34.10 60.94
C VAL A 496 -25.29 -35.53 61.30
N GLY A 497 -24.65 -35.67 62.46
CA GLY A 497 -24.31 -36.99 63.02
C GLY A 497 -25.51 -37.71 63.65
N TYR A 498 -25.30 -38.93 64.14
CA TYR A 498 -26.31 -39.65 64.92
C TYR A 498 -26.65 -38.87 66.19
N VAL A 499 -27.94 -38.61 66.41
CA VAL A 499 -28.45 -38.02 67.66
C VAL A 499 -28.96 -39.16 68.53
N GLU A 500 -28.21 -39.50 69.59
CA GLU A 500 -28.64 -40.45 70.61
C GLU A 500 -29.41 -39.70 71.71
N VAL A 501 -30.65 -40.10 71.96
CA VAL A 501 -31.50 -39.54 73.03
C VAL A 501 -32.07 -40.65 73.89
N SER A 502 -32.00 -40.44 75.20
CA SER A 502 -32.62 -41.33 76.18
C SER A 502 -34.13 -41.17 76.14
N ALA A 503 -34.85 -42.25 75.87
CA ALA A 503 -36.31 -42.29 75.94
C ALA A 503 -36.80 -42.60 77.36
N ASN A 504 -38.02 -42.16 77.67
CA ASN A 504 -38.69 -42.54 78.90
C ASN A 504 -38.92 -44.07 78.91
N PRO A 505 -38.47 -44.79 79.95
CA PRO A 505 -38.51 -46.26 79.99
C PRO A 505 -39.93 -46.86 80.13
N PHE A 506 -40.95 -46.04 80.42
CA PHE A 506 -42.32 -46.50 80.63
C PHE A 506 -43.25 -46.27 79.43
N ASP A 507 -42.99 -45.25 78.62
CA ASP A 507 -43.82 -44.89 77.45
C ASP A 507 -43.04 -44.81 76.13
N CYS A 508 -41.72 -45.06 76.16
CA CYS A 508 -40.80 -45.01 75.02
C CYS A 508 -40.81 -43.68 74.26
N SER A 509 -41.22 -42.58 74.90
CA SER A 509 -41.24 -41.25 74.29
C SER A 509 -39.98 -40.43 74.61
N ALA A 510 -39.57 -39.58 73.67
CA ALA A 510 -38.51 -38.59 73.85
C ALA A 510 -38.83 -37.32 73.07
N CYS A 511 -38.56 -36.16 73.65
CA CYS A 511 -38.51 -34.90 72.91
C CYS A 511 -37.05 -34.61 72.56
N VAL A 512 -36.77 -34.40 71.28
CA VAL A 512 -35.42 -34.08 70.78
C VAL A 512 -35.47 -32.80 69.97
N THR A 513 -34.54 -31.89 70.25
CA THR A 513 -34.26 -30.75 69.37
C THR A 513 -33.22 -31.21 68.36
N LEU A 514 -33.59 -31.27 67.08
CA LEU A 514 -32.67 -31.64 66.03
C LEU A 514 -31.76 -30.45 65.69
N PRO A 515 -30.45 -30.68 65.42
CA PRO A 515 -29.58 -29.62 64.94
C PRO A 515 -30.12 -29.08 63.61
N VAL A 516 -30.07 -27.76 63.44
CA VAL A 516 -30.40 -27.15 62.15
C VAL A 516 -29.35 -27.57 61.12
N PRO A 517 -29.74 -27.84 59.87
CA PRO A 517 -28.76 -28.11 58.83
C PRO A 517 -27.85 -26.90 58.67
N LEU A 518 -26.52 -27.12 58.64
CA LEU A 518 -25.61 -26.10 58.13
C LEU A 518 -25.64 -26.12 56.62
N ILE A 519 -25.95 -24.97 56.03
CA ILE A 519 -25.91 -24.78 54.58
C ILE A 519 -24.51 -24.34 54.20
N GLN A 520 -23.92 -25.08 53.26
CA GLN A 520 -22.58 -24.84 52.72
C GLN A 520 -22.61 -23.86 51.55
N ASN A 521 -23.70 -23.86 50.77
CA ASN A 521 -23.89 -22.95 49.65
C ASN A 521 -25.35 -22.49 49.59
N TYR A 522 -25.57 -21.18 49.57
CA TYR A 522 -26.89 -20.53 49.49
C TYR A 522 -27.26 -20.12 48.05
N GLY A 523 -26.42 -20.45 47.07
CA GLY A 523 -26.53 -19.87 45.73
C GLY A 523 -26.36 -18.35 45.82
N CYS A 524 -27.23 -17.63 45.10
CA CYS A 524 -27.28 -16.16 45.14
C CYS A 524 -28.53 -15.66 45.86
N SER A 525 -29.12 -16.52 46.70
CA SER A 525 -30.33 -16.24 47.44
C SER A 525 -30.02 -16.10 48.94
N ASP A 526 -30.57 -15.07 49.57
CA ASP A 526 -30.36 -14.78 51.00
C ASP A 526 -31.31 -15.58 51.93
N GLY A 527 -32.08 -16.53 51.39
CA GLY A 527 -33.16 -17.19 52.13
C GLY A 527 -33.35 -18.65 51.75
N TYR A 528 -33.54 -19.51 52.76
CA TYR A 528 -33.80 -20.92 52.59
C TYR A 528 -34.92 -21.40 53.53
N THR A 529 -35.59 -22.47 53.12
CA THR A 529 -36.54 -23.21 53.96
C THR A 529 -36.17 -24.69 53.92
N TYR A 530 -36.21 -25.37 55.06
CA TYR A 530 -35.99 -26.81 55.13
C TYR A 530 -37.15 -27.48 55.86
N GLU A 531 -37.52 -28.67 55.41
CA GLU A 531 -38.50 -29.54 56.07
C GLU A 531 -37.78 -30.77 56.63
N VAL A 532 -38.17 -31.18 57.84
CA VAL A 532 -37.64 -32.39 58.48
C VAL A 532 -38.74 -33.44 58.50
N GLY A 533 -38.51 -34.55 57.81
CA GLY A 533 -39.38 -35.73 57.82
C GLY A 533 -38.74 -36.92 58.54
N TYR A 534 -39.56 -37.88 58.98
CA TYR A 534 -39.09 -39.20 59.39
C TYR A 534 -39.28 -40.17 58.22
N CYS A 535 -38.28 -41.00 57.91
CA CYS A 535 -38.48 -42.15 57.04
C CYS A 535 -39.22 -43.23 57.85
N ALA A 536 -40.41 -43.62 57.38
CA ALA A 536 -41.20 -44.70 57.97
C ALA A 536 -40.68 -46.07 57.56
#